data_AF-A0A955C5E9-F1
#
_entry.id   AF-A0A955C5E9-F1
#
_cell.length_a   1.000
_cell.length_b   1.000
_cell.length_c   1.000
_cell.angle_alpha   90.00
_cell.angle_beta   90.00
_cell.angle_gamma   90.00
#
_symmetry.space_group_name_H-M   'P 1'
#
loop_
_entity.id
_entity.type
_entity.pdbx_description
1 polymer ?
#
loop_
_entity_poly.entity_id
_entity_poly.type
_entity_poly.pdbx_seq_one_letter_code
_entity_poly.pdbx_strand_id
1 'polypeptide(L)'
;MDMKVTAYRNINDFRLQSIWKEAAASSSNVSVFCTREWCVPWAETVGGSAEPFVLVAESDRGVEGIWPLCITREDGVRWVKFMGSDRVKGDHMDFVCDANRRDAVGRAFLEFIQQQRDTFDGLLLDGIACESKTRELLGRWARQNRYREVDREVQTLPFVQLPETFDEYLSMLSHKRRSAVRRSRRKLAESGASIHLSWGKHDLYQVLGEFCRLHAKRWNAVGVKSNFANL
;
A
#
# COMPACT_ATOMS: atom_id res chain seq x y z
N MET A 1 -7.43 11.25 -27.70
CA MET A 1 -6.13 11.44 -27.03
C MET A 1 -5.61 10.04 -26.76
N ASP A 2 -4.59 9.64 -27.50
CA ASP A 2 -3.98 8.33 -27.30
C ASP A 2 -3.08 8.40 -26.08
N MET A 3 -3.48 7.68 -25.04
CA MET A 3 -2.69 7.49 -23.84
C MET A 3 -1.68 6.38 -24.11
N LYS A 4 -0.39 6.68 -23.94
CA LYS A 4 0.68 5.70 -24.08
C LYS A 4 0.99 5.13 -22.72
N VAL A 5 0.98 3.80 -22.61
CA VAL A 5 1.44 3.10 -21.41
C VAL A 5 2.85 2.55 -21.64
N THR A 6 3.74 2.80 -20.68
CA THR A 6 5.12 2.30 -20.67
C THR A 6 5.35 1.50 -19.38
N ALA A 7 6.02 0.34 -19.50
CA ALA A 7 6.46 -0.45 -18.37
C ALA A 7 7.90 -0.14 -17.98
N TYR A 8 8.13 0.27 -16.75
CA TYR A 8 9.43 0.46 -16.15
C TYR A 8 9.85 -0.80 -15.39
N ARG A 9 10.96 -1.39 -15.82
CA ARG A 9 11.53 -2.63 -15.24
C ARG A 9 12.66 -2.36 -14.23
N ASN A 10 13.07 -1.11 -14.09
CA ASN A 10 14.05 -0.67 -13.10
C ASN A 10 13.39 0.36 -12.18
N ILE A 11 13.17 -0.02 -10.93
CA ILE A 11 12.54 0.85 -9.92
C ILE A 11 13.40 2.10 -9.60
N ASN A 12 14.69 2.04 -9.91
CA ASN A 12 15.66 3.10 -9.71
C ASN A 12 15.85 4.00 -10.95
N ASP A 13 14.99 3.89 -11.98
CA ASP A 13 14.96 4.85 -13.09
C ASP A 13 14.70 6.26 -12.54
N PHE A 14 15.61 7.19 -12.83
CA PHE A 14 15.58 8.56 -12.30
C PHE A 14 14.29 9.32 -12.65
N ARG A 15 13.62 8.96 -13.75
CA ARG A 15 12.36 9.57 -14.19
C ARG A 15 11.20 9.20 -13.28
N LEU A 16 11.24 8.02 -12.66
CA LEU A 16 10.16 7.56 -11.80
C LEU A 16 9.92 8.50 -10.63
N GLN A 17 10.94 9.20 -10.14
CA GLN A 17 10.77 10.19 -9.07
C GLN A 17 9.83 11.33 -9.47
N SER A 18 10.03 11.93 -10.65
CA SER A 18 9.15 13.01 -11.11
C SER A 18 7.77 12.48 -11.49
N ILE A 19 7.70 11.29 -12.10
CA ILE A 19 6.44 10.65 -12.50
C ILE A 19 5.55 10.39 -11.28
N TRP A 20 6.08 9.79 -10.22
CA TRP A 20 5.32 9.56 -8.98
C TRP A 20 4.82 10.87 -8.37
N LYS A 21 5.68 11.90 -8.35
CA LYS A 21 5.32 13.21 -7.80
C LYS A 21 4.18 13.84 -8.58
N GLU A 22 4.22 13.78 -9.91
CA GLU A 22 3.19 14.34 -10.79
C GLU A 22 1.86 13.59 -10.67
N ALA A 23 1.89 12.25 -10.70
CA ALA A 23 0.70 11.42 -10.51
C ALA A 23 0.08 11.60 -9.12
N ALA A 24 0.90 11.70 -8.07
CA ALA A 24 0.41 11.93 -6.71
C ALA A 24 -0.19 13.33 -6.54
N ALA A 25 0.37 14.36 -7.18
CA ALA A 25 -0.14 15.72 -7.12
C ALA A 25 -1.51 15.90 -7.78
N SER A 26 -1.85 15.07 -8.79
CA SER A 26 -3.16 15.09 -9.45
C SER A 26 -4.20 14.20 -8.78
N SER A 27 -3.80 13.39 -7.79
CA SER A 27 -4.68 12.46 -7.11
C SER A 27 -5.17 13.01 -5.77
N SER A 28 -6.49 12.95 -5.53
CA SER A 28 -7.11 13.48 -4.31
C SER A 28 -6.95 12.57 -3.09
N ASN A 29 -6.57 11.30 -3.28
CA ASN A 29 -6.38 10.35 -2.20
C ASN A 29 -5.37 9.27 -2.61
N VAL A 30 -4.12 9.42 -2.16
CA VAL A 30 -3.04 8.47 -2.42
C VAL A 30 -2.72 7.73 -1.14
N SER A 31 -2.91 6.41 -1.16
CA SER A 31 -2.40 5.54 -0.10
C SER A 31 -0.87 5.64 -0.07
N VAL A 32 -0.29 5.75 1.13
CA VAL A 32 1.18 5.76 1.31
C VAL A 32 1.82 4.52 0.67
N PHE A 33 1.08 3.41 0.66
CA PHE A 33 1.54 2.14 0.10
C PHE A 33 1.66 2.14 -1.43
N CYS A 34 1.12 3.15 -2.11
CA CYS A 34 1.25 3.35 -3.56
C CYS A 34 2.33 4.39 -3.92
N THR A 35 2.95 5.03 -2.94
CA THR A 35 3.95 6.08 -3.20
C THR A 35 5.35 5.49 -3.42
N ARG A 36 6.24 6.32 -3.97
CA ARG A 36 7.63 5.96 -4.17
C ARG A 36 8.34 5.67 -2.84
N GLU A 37 8.02 6.44 -1.80
CA GLU A 37 8.57 6.32 -0.44
C GLU A 37 8.26 4.96 0.20
N TRP A 38 7.22 4.27 -0.27
CA TRP A 38 6.94 2.90 0.11
C TRP A 38 7.53 1.88 -0.87
N CYS A 39 7.27 2.05 -2.17
CA CYS A 39 7.58 1.05 -3.18
C CYS A 39 9.08 0.83 -3.38
N VAL A 40 9.90 1.89 -3.34
CA VAL A 40 11.36 1.79 -3.53
C VAL A 40 12.02 1.05 -2.36
N PRO A 41 11.86 1.48 -1.08
CA PRO A 41 12.46 0.74 0.03
C PRO A 41 11.95 -0.70 0.11
N TRP A 42 10.67 -0.95 -0.19
CA TRP A 42 10.14 -2.31 -0.24
C TRP A 42 10.89 -3.14 -1.27
N ALA A 43 11.06 -2.66 -2.50
CA ALA A 43 11.76 -3.39 -3.56
C ALA A 43 13.21 -3.70 -3.18
N GLU A 44 13.90 -2.75 -2.53
CA GLU A 44 15.30 -2.87 -2.15
C GLU A 44 15.55 -3.78 -0.94
N THR A 45 14.54 -4.03 -0.10
CA THR A 45 14.73 -4.71 1.20
C THR A 45 13.86 -5.96 1.38
N VAL A 46 12.56 -5.86 1.08
CA VAL A 46 11.57 -6.91 1.36
C VAL A 46 11.16 -7.67 0.10
N GLY A 47 11.20 -7.01 -1.06
CA GLY A 47 10.71 -7.51 -2.34
C GLY A 47 11.42 -8.77 -2.85
N GLY A 48 12.61 -9.08 -2.36
CA GLY A 48 13.33 -10.30 -2.69
C GLY A 48 13.58 -10.43 -4.19
N SER A 49 13.00 -11.44 -4.83
CA SER A 49 13.10 -11.69 -6.28
C SER A 49 11.98 -11.02 -7.10
N ALA A 50 11.22 -10.09 -6.51
CA ALA A 50 10.19 -9.35 -7.24
C ALA A 50 10.83 -8.44 -8.30
N GLU A 51 10.47 -8.66 -9.56
CA GLU A 51 10.95 -7.87 -10.70
C GLU A 51 10.03 -6.65 -10.89
N PRO A 52 10.54 -5.40 -10.86
CA PRO A 52 9.69 -4.23 -11.09
C PRO A 52 8.93 -4.30 -12.42
N PHE A 53 7.66 -3.90 -12.38
CA PHE A 53 6.78 -3.81 -13.55
C PHE A 53 5.88 -2.57 -13.44
N VAL A 54 6.49 -1.42 -13.15
CA VAL A 54 5.74 -0.19 -12.88
C VAL A 54 5.15 0.33 -14.18
N LEU A 55 3.83 0.42 -14.26
CA LEU A 55 3.16 0.96 -15.44
C LEU A 55 2.96 2.46 -15.29
N VAL A 56 3.28 3.21 -16.33
CA VAL A 56 3.08 4.66 -16.37
C VAL A 56 2.26 5.00 -17.60
N ALA A 57 1.17 5.74 -17.40
CA ALA A 57 0.30 6.22 -18.46
C ALA A 57 0.58 7.71 -18.71
N GLU A 58 0.91 8.06 -19.94
CA GLU A 58 1.25 9.42 -20.36
C GLU A 58 0.43 9.84 -21.58
N SER A 59 0.16 11.13 -21.68
CA SER A 59 -0.45 11.76 -22.86
C SER A 59 0.20 13.11 -23.14
N ASP A 60 -0.38 13.89 -24.06
CA ASP A 60 -0.03 15.29 -24.28
C ASP A 60 -0.25 16.18 -23.04
N ARG A 61 -0.98 15.69 -22.04
CA ARG A 61 -1.21 16.37 -20.75
C ARG A 61 -0.13 16.11 -19.71
N GLY A 62 0.83 15.22 -19.98
CA GLY A 62 1.82 14.73 -19.00
C GLY A 62 1.47 13.36 -18.44
N VAL A 63 1.87 13.12 -17.19
CA VAL A 63 1.65 11.84 -16.48
C VAL A 63 0.19 11.78 -16.01
N GLU A 64 -0.58 10.86 -16.58
CA GLU A 64 -1.99 10.66 -16.20
C GLU A 64 -2.17 9.58 -15.13
N GLY A 65 -1.21 8.68 -14.96
CA GLY A 65 -1.21 7.76 -13.83
C GLY A 65 -0.02 6.83 -13.74
N ILE A 66 0.10 6.17 -12.59
CA ILE A 66 1.14 5.19 -12.28
C ILE A 66 0.56 4.00 -11.54
N TRP A 67 0.95 2.78 -11.93
CA TRP A 67 0.57 1.55 -11.24
C TRP A 67 1.82 0.84 -10.71
N PRO A 68 2.05 0.85 -9.39
CA PRO A 68 3.22 0.23 -8.78
C PRO A 68 3.08 -1.29 -8.71
N LEU A 69 3.49 -1.96 -9.78
CA LEU A 69 3.43 -3.42 -9.91
C LEU A 69 4.82 -4.05 -9.95
N CYS A 70 4.85 -5.35 -9.68
CA CYS A 70 6.01 -6.23 -9.85
C CYS A 70 5.56 -7.58 -10.40
N ILE A 71 6.50 -8.33 -10.98
CA ILE A 71 6.32 -9.73 -11.34
C ILE A 71 7.09 -10.58 -10.33
N THR A 72 6.40 -11.57 -9.76
CA THR A 72 6.98 -12.55 -8.84
C THR A 72 6.80 -13.94 -9.43
N ARG A 73 7.66 -14.89 -9.02
CA ARG A 73 7.55 -16.28 -9.42
C ARG A 73 7.28 -17.16 -8.20
N GLU A 74 6.14 -17.85 -8.20
CA GLU A 74 5.70 -18.74 -7.12
C GLU A 74 5.34 -20.09 -7.72
N ASP A 75 6.00 -21.15 -7.26
CA ASP A 75 5.78 -22.53 -7.74
C ASP A 75 5.79 -22.67 -9.28
N GLY A 76 6.66 -21.90 -9.94
CA GLY A 76 6.82 -21.91 -11.39
C GLY A 76 5.91 -20.93 -12.14
N VAL A 77 4.90 -20.35 -11.50
CA VAL A 77 3.91 -19.40 -12.05
C VAL A 77 4.37 -17.96 -11.85
N ARG A 78 4.22 -17.12 -12.88
CA ARG A 78 4.56 -15.69 -12.86
C ARG A 78 3.32 -14.85 -12.54
N TRP A 79 3.32 -14.17 -11.41
CA TRP A 79 2.23 -13.33 -10.96
C TRP A 79 2.59 -11.86 -11.05
N VAL A 80 1.74 -11.06 -11.69
CA VAL A 80 1.75 -9.61 -11.51
C VAL A 80 1.07 -9.29 -10.19
N LYS A 81 1.80 -8.62 -9.29
CA LYS A 81 1.33 -8.20 -7.97
C LYS A 81 1.62 -6.72 -7.75
N PHE A 82 0.96 -6.11 -6.76
CA PHE A 82 1.42 -4.81 -6.26
C PHE A 82 2.80 -4.90 -5.64
N MET A 83 3.60 -3.85 -5.83
CA MET A 83 4.77 -3.64 -4.97
C MET A 83 4.29 -3.41 -3.54
N GLY A 84 4.90 -4.05 -2.55
CA GLY A 84 4.39 -4.01 -1.17
C GLY A 84 3.34 -5.09 -0.87
N SER A 85 3.18 -6.10 -1.72
CA SER A 85 2.39 -7.29 -1.40
C SER A 85 3.19 -8.30 -0.55
N ASP A 86 2.49 -9.28 0.04
CA ASP A 86 3.04 -10.41 0.82
C ASP A 86 3.53 -10.14 2.25
N ARG A 87 4.83 -9.91 2.50
CA ARG A 87 5.41 -9.95 3.87
C ARG A 87 5.14 -8.69 4.69
N VAL A 88 5.06 -7.55 4.03
CA VAL A 88 4.73 -6.25 4.62
C VAL A 88 3.63 -5.66 3.77
N LYS A 89 2.42 -6.21 3.92
CA LYS A 89 1.28 -5.87 3.07
C LYS A 89 0.86 -4.42 3.31
N GLY A 90 0.75 -3.67 2.22
CA GLY A 90 0.05 -2.40 2.22
C GLY A 90 -1.46 -2.59 2.16
N ASP A 91 -2.17 -1.63 2.74
CA ASP A 91 -3.63 -1.51 2.68
C ASP A 91 -4.05 -0.46 1.63
N HIS A 92 -5.27 -0.57 1.10
CA HIS A 92 -5.80 0.37 0.10
C HIS A 92 -4.86 0.54 -1.12
N MET A 93 -4.31 -0.57 -1.60
CA MET A 93 -3.42 -0.65 -2.76
C MET A 93 -4.16 -0.35 -4.05
N ASP A 94 -3.55 0.45 -4.92
CA ASP A 94 -4.18 0.92 -6.15
C ASP A 94 -3.19 1.52 -7.15
N PHE A 95 -3.67 1.85 -8.36
CA PHE A 95 -2.98 2.80 -9.22
C PHE A 95 -3.33 4.24 -8.85
N VAL A 96 -2.34 5.12 -8.99
CA VAL A 96 -2.43 6.54 -8.66
C VAL A 96 -2.73 7.32 -9.92
N CYS A 97 -3.83 8.09 -9.90
CA CYS A 97 -4.25 8.94 -11.00
C CYS A 97 -5.22 10.03 -10.52
N ASP A 98 -5.54 10.98 -11.39
CA ASP A 98 -6.67 11.88 -11.24
C ASP A 98 -8.00 11.10 -11.21
N ALA A 99 -8.88 11.42 -10.25
CA ALA A 99 -10.14 10.71 -10.04
C ALA A 99 -11.10 10.79 -11.24
N ASN A 100 -11.07 11.89 -12.00
CA ASN A 100 -11.87 12.10 -13.20
C ASN A 100 -11.31 11.36 -14.43
N ARG A 101 -10.04 10.94 -14.38
CA ARG A 101 -9.35 10.22 -15.47
C ARG A 101 -9.26 8.72 -15.21
N ARG A 102 -9.67 8.26 -14.03
CA ARG A 102 -9.50 6.89 -13.55
C ARG A 102 -9.99 5.80 -14.50
N ASP A 103 -11.16 5.97 -15.11
CA ASP A 103 -11.68 4.98 -16.07
C ASP A 103 -10.83 4.90 -17.34
N ALA A 104 -10.34 6.03 -17.84
CA ALA A 104 -9.49 6.08 -19.03
C ALA A 104 -8.10 5.48 -18.75
N VAL A 105 -7.48 5.88 -17.63
CA VAL A 105 -6.18 5.38 -17.17
C VAL A 105 -6.23 3.89 -16.88
N GLY A 106 -7.26 3.44 -16.15
CA GLY A 106 -7.44 2.03 -15.82
C GLY A 106 -7.62 1.16 -17.07
N ARG A 107 -8.40 1.62 -18.07
CA ARG A 107 -8.53 0.91 -19.35
C ARG A 107 -7.20 0.83 -20.09
N ALA A 108 -6.47 1.93 -20.20
CA ALA A 108 -5.16 1.95 -20.86
C ALA A 108 -4.18 0.97 -20.20
N PHE A 109 -4.13 0.93 -18.86
CA PHE A 109 -3.31 -0.04 -18.14
C PHE A 109 -3.71 -1.49 -18.41
N LEU A 110 -5.02 -1.79 -18.39
CA LEU A 110 -5.52 -3.14 -18.62
C LEU A 110 -5.34 -3.60 -20.07
N GLU A 111 -5.45 -2.69 -21.04
CA GLU A 111 -5.12 -2.93 -22.45
C GLU A 111 -3.62 -3.23 -22.61
N PHE A 112 -2.75 -2.47 -21.94
CA PHE A 112 -1.32 -2.75 -21.94
C PHE A 112 -0.99 -4.11 -21.29
N ILE A 113 -1.62 -4.44 -20.15
CA ILE A 113 -1.52 -5.75 -19.51
C ILE A 113 -1.93 -6.86 -20.49
N GLN A 114 -3.03 -6.68 -21.23
CA GLN A 114 -3.49 -7.65 -22.22
C GLN A 114 -2.48 -7.87 -23.36
N GLN A 115 -1.78 -6.80 -23.78
CA GLN A 115 -0.71 -6.87 -24.78
C GLN A 115 0.54 -7.57 -24.26
N GLN A 116 0.80 -7.49 -22.95
CA GLN A 116 1.95 -8.10 -22.28
C GLN A 116 1.67 -9.48 -21.68
N ARG A 117 0.52 -10.11 -21.99
CA ARG A 117 0.05 -11.35 -21.36
C ARG A 117 1.02 -12.53 -21.45
N ASP A 118 1.97 -12.54 -22.39
CA ASP A 118 2.94 -13.63 -22.52
C ASP A 118 4.11 -13.50 -21.51
N THR A 119 4.22 -12.33 -20.84
CA THR A 119 5.28 -12.04 -19.86
C THR A 119 4.99 -12.54 -18.45
N PHE A 120 3.73 -12.89 -18.15
CA PHE A 120 3.26 -13.42 -16.87
C PHE A 120 2.10 -14.39 -17.10
N ASP A 121 1.66 -15.08 -16.05
CA ASP A 121 0.62 -16.12 -16.15
C ASP A 121 -0.71 -15.70 -15.48
N GLY A 122 -0.69 -14.66 -14.64
CA GLY A 122 -1.89 -14.07 -14.07
C GLY A 122 -1.66 -12.81 -13.23
N LEU A 123 -2.77 -12.21 -12.80
CA LEU A 123 -2.79 -11.08 -11.85
C LEU A 123 -3.18 -11.61 -10.46
N LEU A 124 -2.37 -11.30 -9.44
CA LEU A 124 -2.69 -11.53 -8.04
C LEU A 124 -2.58 -10.21 -7.28
N LEU A 125 -3.70 -9.49 -7.21
CA LEU A 125 -3.77 -8.13 -6.68
C LEU A 125 -4.50 -8.13 -5.34
N ASP A 126 -3.73 -8.11 -4.26
CA ASP A 126 -4.22 -8.04 -2.87
C ASP A 126 -4.18 -6.59 -2.35
N GLY A 127 -4.98 -6.30 -1.32
CA GLY A 127 -5.00 -5.00 -0.64
C GLY A 127 -5.83 -3.92 -1.33
N ILE A 128 -6.56 -4.24 -2.41
CA ILE A 128 -7.50 -3.30 -3.05
C ILE A 128 -8.68 -3.07 -2.11
N ALA A 129 -8.99 -1.80 -1.84
CA ALA A 129 -10.16 -1.44 -1.03
C ALA A 129 -11.46 -1.92 -1.68
N CYS A 130 -12.42 -2.40 -0.88
CA CYS A 130 -13.68 -2.95 -1.37
C CYS A 130 -14.47 -1.95 -2.23
N GLU A 131 -14.39 -0.67 -1.89
CA GLU A 131 -15.03 0.48 -2.53
C GLU A 131 -14.21 1.06 -3.70
N SER A 132 -13.00 0.55 -3.97
CA SER A 132 -12.18 1.06 -5.07
C SER A 132 -12.80 0.71 -6.43
N LYS A 133 -12.89 1.71 -7.31
CA LYS A 133 -13.29 1.52 -8.72
C LYS A 133 -12.34 0.59 -9.49
N THR A 134 -11.12 0.39 -9.01
CA THR A 134 -10.15 -0.53 -9.65
C THR A 134 -10.63 -1.96 -9.58
N ARG A 135 -11.25 -2.37 -8.48
CA ARG A 135 -11.90 -3.67 -8.33
C ARG A 135 -12.99 -3.87 -9.39
N GLU A 136 -13.85 -2.88 -9.57
CA GLU A 136 -14.92 -2.93 -10.59
C GLU A 136 -14.33 -2.99 -12.02
N LEU A 137 -13.32 -2.17 -12.31
CA LEU A 137 -12.63 -2.15 -13.60
C LEU A 137 -12.00 -3.51 -13.93
N LEU A 138 -11.29 -4.11 -12.97
CA LEU A 138 -10.69 -5.44 -13.10
C LEU A 138 -11.74 -6.51 -13.37
N GLY A 139 -12.83 -6.54 -12.60
CA GLY A 139 -13.88 -7.54 -12.78
C GLY A 139 -14.61 -7.41 -14.12
N ARG A 140 -14.89 -6.18 -14.57
CA ARG A 140 -15.44 -5.95 -15.92
C ARG A 140 -14.49 -6.43 -17.01
N TRP A 141 -13.21 -6.08 -16.92
CA TRP A 141 -12.18 -6.47 -17.88
C TRP A 141 -11.97 -7.99 -17.92
N ALA A 142 -11.96 -8.66 -16.76
CA ALA A 142 -11.83 -10.11 -16.66
C ALA A 142 -12.98 -10.82 -17.38
N ARG A 143 -14.23 -10.40 -17.16
CA ARG A 143 -15.41 -10.96 -17.84
C ARG A 143 -15.37 -10.74 -19.34
N GLN A 144 -15.04 -9.52 -19.79
CA GLN A 144 -14.95 -9.18 -21.21
C GLN A 144 -13.92 -10.04 -21.95
N ASN A 145 -12.79 -10.34 -21.30
CA ASN A 145 -11.71 -11.13 -21.88
C ASN A 145 -11.77 -12.62 -21.51
N ARG A 146 -12.85 -13.07 -20.87
CA ARG A 146 -13.10 -14.47 -20.46
C ARG A 146 -12.03 -15.05 -19.54
N TYR A 147 -11.42 -14.21 -18.70
CA TYR A 147 -10.54 -14.66 -17.63
C TYR A 147 -11.35 -15.26 -16.48
N ARG A 148 -10.76 -16.24 -15.81
CA ARG A 148 -11.28 -16.74 -14.53
C ARG A 148 -10.96 -15.72 -13.44
N GLU A 149 -11.99 -15.05 -12.92
CA GLU A 149 -11.89 -14.10 -11.81
C GLU A 149 -12.14 -14.82 -10.48
N VAL A 150 -11.32 -14.51 -9.46
CA VAL A 150 -11.59 -14.87 -8.07
C VAL A 150 -11.42 -13.61 -7.24
N ASP A 151 -12.54 -13.07 -6.76
CA ASP A 151 -12.58 -11.90 -5.89
C ASP A 151 -13.05 -12.34 -4.50
N ARG A 152 -12.28 -12.00 -3.47
CA ARG A 152 -12.53 -12.39 -2.08
C ARG A 152 -12.26 -11.21 -1.17
N GLU A 153 -13.21 -10.91 -0.30
CA GLU A 153 -12.97 -10.02 0.83
C GLU A 153 -12.24 -10.80 1.93
N VAL A 154 -11.00 -10.40 2.22
CA VAL A 154 -10.12 -11.13 3.15
C VAL A 154 -10.09 -10.49 4.54
N GLN A 155 -10.32 -9.18 4.64
CA GLN A 155 -10.16 -8.44 5.90
C GLN A 155 -10.99 -7.16 5.93
N THR A 156 -11.61 -6.88 7.08
CA THR A 156 -12.18 -5.56 7.39
C THR A 156 -11.16 -4.72 8.16
N LEU A 157 -10.85 -3.53 7.66
CA LEU A 157 -9.94 -2.58 8.32
C LEU A 157 -10.73 -1.62 9.22
N PRO A 158 -10.47 -1.58 10.54
CA PRO A 158 -11.12 -0.61 11.42
C PRO A 158 -10.69 0.82 11.07
N PHE A 159 -11.66 1.65 10.69
CA PHE A 159 -11.46 3.05 10.38
C PHE A 159 -12.19 3.94 11.40
N VAL A 160 -11.58 5.08 11.74
CA VAL A 160 -12.23 6.14 12.52
C VAL A 160 -11.86 7.50 11.95
N GLN A 161 -12.87 8.31 11.63
CA GLN A 161 -12.66 9.72 11.35
C GLN A 161 -12.39 10.45 12.66
N LEU A 162 -11.20 11.02 12.79
CA LEU A 162 -10.81 11.72 14.01
C LEU A 162 -11.56 13.07 14.11
N PRO A 163 -12.21 13.37 15.24
CA PRO A 163 -12.76 14.69 15.50
C PRO A 163 -11.65 15.69 15.86
N GLU A 164 -12.01 16.95 16.05
CA GLU A 164 -11.05 18.03 16.34
C GLU A 164 -10.37 17.86 17.69
N THR A 165 -11.08 17.27 18.67
CA THR A 165 -10.56 17.13 20.03
C THR A 165 -10.51 15.69 20.53
N PHE A 166 -9.60 15.43 21.47
CA PHE A 166 -9.50 14.12 22.10
C PHE A 166 -10.75 13.78 22.93
N ASP A 167 -11.41 14.77 23.53
CA ASP A 167 -12.63 14.54 24.34
C ASP A 167 -13.83 14.19 23.45
N GLU A 168 -13.95 14.80 22.27
CA GLU A 168 -14.93 14.37 21.27
C GLU A 168 -14.64 12.93 20.82
N TYR A 169 -13.37 12.58 20.58
CA TYR A 169 -12.99 11.20 20.24
C TYR A 169 -13.42 10.23 21.36
N LEU A 170 -13.16 10.57 22.62
CA LEU A 170 -13.63 9.77 23.75
C LEU A 170 -15.16 9.64 23.79
N SER A 171 -15.89 10.69 23.38
CA SER A 171 -17.35 10.69 23.35
C SER A 171 -17.91 9.68 22.32
N MET A 172 -17.19 9.44 21.22
CA MET A 172 -17.55 8.45 20.19
C MET A 172 -17.38 7.00 20.68
N LEU A 173 -16.58 6.77 21.73
CA LEU A 173 -16.35 5.44 22.29
C LEU A 173 -17.48 4.99 23.22
N SER A 174 -17.74 3.68 23.25
CA SER A 174 -18.64 3.07 24.23
C SER A 174 -18.20 3.36 25.67
N HIS A 175 -19.14 3.40 26.61
CA HIS A 175 -18.87 3.69 28.03
C HIS A 175 -17.73 2.82 28.61
N LYS A 176 -17.73 1.53 28.29
CA LYS A 176 -16.69 0.57 28.71
C LYS A 176 -15.32 0.94 28.12
N ARG A 177 -15.24 1.23 26.82
CA ARG A 177 -13.98 1.55 26.13
C ARG A 177 -13.43 2.91 26.57
N ARG A 178 -14.29 3.92 26.71
CA ARG A 178 -13.95 5.24 27.27
C ARG A 178 -13.34 5.12 28.67
N SER A 179 -13.99 4.36 29.54
CA SER A 179 -13.50 4.12 30.92
C SER A 179 -12.14 3.40 30.94
N ALA A 180 -11.94 2.42 30.05
CA ALA A 180 -10.66 1.73 29.92
C ALA A 180 -9.54 2.67 29.44
N VAL A 181 -9.78 3.50 28.42
CA VAL A 181 -8.81 4.49 27.92
C VAL A 181 -8.41 5.47 29.03
N ARG A 182 -9.39 6.04 29.74
CA ARG A 182 -9.13 6.96 30.86
C ARG A 182 -8.30 6.30 31.96
N ARG A 183 -8.63 5.06 32.33
CA ARG A 183 -7.87 4.29 33.33
C ARG A 183 -6.42 4.05 32.90
N SER A 184 -6.19 3.66 31.65
CA SER A 184 -4.85 3.44 31.11
C SER A 184 -4.02 4.73 31.09
N ARG A 185 -4.62 5.86 30.68
CA ARG A 185 -3.94 7.16 30.72
C ARG A 185 -3.58 7.59 32.14
N ARG A 186 -4.48 7.41 33.11
CA ARG A 186 -4.20 7.71 34.52
C ARG A 186 -3.03 6.86 35.04
N LYS A 187 -3.05 5.56 34.78
CA LYS A 187 -1.95 4.66 35.20
C LYS A 187 -0.61 5.05 34.59
N LEU A 188 -0.59 5.51 33.33
CA LEU A 188 0.62 6.00 32.67
C LEU A 188 1.15 7.28 33.33
N ALA A 189 0.26 8.21 33.70
CA ALA A 189 0.64 9.42 34.41
C ALA A 189 1.19 9.12 35.82
N GLU A 190 0.55 8.20 36.54
CA GLU A 190 0.98 7.76 37.88
C GLU A 190 2.32 7.01 37.86
N SER A 191 2.71 6.39 36.74
CA SER A 191 3.98 5.67 36.64
C SER A 191 5.18 6.56 36.36
N GLY A 192 5.00 7.88 36.18
CA GLY A 192 6.06 8.81 35.80
C GLY A 192 6.57 8.62 34.35
N ALA A 193 5.80 7.94 33.50
CA ALA A 193 6.16 7.74 32.10
C ALA A 193 5.79 8.98 31.26
N SER A 194 6.64 9.32 30.31
CA SER A 194 6.43 10.41 29.36
C SER A 194 6.21 9.90 27.93
N ILE A 195 5.48 10.67 27.14
CA ILE A 195 5.28 10.42 25.71
C ILE A 195 6.17 11.40 24.95
N HIS A 196 6.99 10.88 24.05
CA HIS A 196 7.85 11.66 23.18
C HIS A 196 7.45 11.40 21.73
N LEU A 197 7.34 12.49 20.96
CA LEU A 197 7.25 12.43 19.50
C LEU A 197 8.66 12.57 18.96
N SER A 198 9.06 11.65 18.07
CA SER A 198 10.37 11.66 17.42
C SER A 198 10.20 11.84 15.93
N TRP A 199 10.99 12.71 15.32
CA TRP A 199 10.97 12.99 13.89
C TRP A 199 12.39 13.24 13.38
N GLY A 200 12.65 12.85 12.13
CA GLY A 200 13.97 13.00 11.51
C GLY A 200 14.89 11.79 11.69
N LYS A 201 15.96 11.75 10.89
CA LYS A 201 16.77 10.54 10.65
C LYS A 201 17.52 10.03 11.87
N HIS A 202 18.00 10.92 12.76
CA HIS A 202 18.87 10.55 13.87
C HIS A 202 18.10 9.84 15.00
N ASP A 203 16.95 10.40 15.40
CA ASP A 203 16.11 9.86 16.47
C ASP A 203 15.48 8.52 16.07
N LEU A 204 15.19 8.34 14.78
CA LEU A 204 14.53 7.14 14.27
C LEU A 204 15.31 5.85 14.54
N TYR A 205 16.65 5.83 14.38
CA TYR A 205 17.41 4.59 14.60
C TYR A 205 17.34 4.11 16.05
N GLN A 206 17.45 5.02 17.01
CA GLN A 206 17.36 4.68 18.43
C GLN A 206 15.94 4.21 18.79
N VAL A 207 14.93 4.94 18.33
CA VAL A 207 13.52 4.59 18.60
C VAL A 207 13.12 3.28 17.92
N LEU A 208 13.58 3.03 16.69
CA LEU A 208 13.30 1.78 15.96
C LEU A 208 13.97 0.58 16.62
N GLY A 209 15.21 0.71 17.12
CA GLY A 209 15.89 -0.35 17.85
C GLY A 209 15.09 -0.76 19.10
N GLU A 210 14.63 0.23 19.87
CA GLU A 210 13.81 -0.01 21.06
C GLU A 210 12.43 -0.59 20.70
N PHE A 211 11.81 -0.11 19.63
CA PHE A 211 10.57 -0.68 19.10
C PHE A 211 10.74 -2.17 18.73
N CYS A 212 11.79 -2.53 17.99
CA CYS A 212 12.06 -3.91 17.58
C CYS A 212 12.25 -4.82 18.81
N ARG A 213 13.00 -4.33 19.82
CA ARG A 213 13.22 -5.04 21.09
C ARG A 213 11.90 -5.29 21.84
N LEU A 214 11.06 -4.26 21.99
CA LEU A 214 9.76 -4.37 22.67
C LEU A 214 8.78 -5.25 21.90
N HIS A 215 8.78 -5.16 20.57
CA HIS A 215 7.98 -6.01 19.70
C HIS A 215 8.38 -7.48 19.87
N ALA A 216 9.68 -7.80 19.80
CA ALA A 216 10.18 -9.14 20.03
C ALA A 216 9.79 -9.70 21.40
N LYS A 217 9.94 -8.89 22.46
CA LYS A 217 9.55 -9.28 23.82
C LYS A 217 8.06 -9.63 23.91
N ARG A 218 7.18 -8.84 23.29
CA ARG A 218 5.73 -9.10 23.28
C ARG A 218 5.38 -10.38 22.55
N TRP A 219 5.89 -10.56 21.33
CA TRP A 219 5.52 -11.70 20.48
C TRP A 219 6.06 -13.02 21.05
N ASN A 220 7.28 -13.02 21.60
CA ASN A 220 7.84 -14.18 22.31
C ASN A 220 6.98 -14.56 23.53
N ALA A 221 6.43 -13.59 24.26
CA ALA A 221 5.57 -13.85 25.41
C ALA A 221 4.24 -14.53 25.04
N VAL A 222 3.81 -14.44 23.77
CA VAL A 222 2.62 -15.12 23.25
C VAL A 222 2.96 -16.30 22.33
N GLY A 223 4.21 -16.76 22.34
CA GLY A 223 4.66 -17.96 21.62
C GLY A 223 4.75 -17.80 20.10
N VAL A 224 4.82 -16.57 19.58
CA VAL A 224 4.87 -16.31 18.14
C VAL A 224 6.13 -15.52 17.81
N LYS A 225 6.79 -15.85 16.68
CA LYS A 225 8.04 -15.19 16.27
C LYS A 225 7.77 -13.76 15.77
N SER A 226 8.60 -12.82 16.22
CA SER A 226 8.55 -11.43 15.74
C SER A 226 8.97 -11.30 14.28
N ASN A 227 8.26 -10.46 13.52
CA ASN A 227 8.65 -10.06 12.17
C ASN A 227 9.99 -9.30 12.11
N PHE A 228 10.42 -8.74 13.24
CA PHE A 228 11.69 -8.02 13.38
C PHE A 228 12.78 -8.87 14.07
N ALA A 229 12.58 -10.19 14.23
CA ALA A 229 13.54 -11.04 14.93
C ALA A 229 14.91 -11.16 14.23
N ASN A 230 15.02 -10.70 12.99
CA ASN A 230 16.24 -10.75 12.18
C ASN A 230 16.80 -9.35 11.85
N LEU A 231 16.30 -8.30 12.51
CA LEU A 231 16.83 -6.92 12.46
C LEU A 231 17.55 -6.63 13.78
#